data_AF-A0A7C3L843-F1
#
_entry.id   AF-A0A7C3L843-F1
#
_cell.length_a   1.000
_cell.length_b   1.000
_cell.length_c   1.000
_cell.angle_alpha   90.00
_cell.angle_beta   90.00
_cell.angle_gamma   90.00
#
_symmetry.space_group_name_H-M   'P 1'
#
loop_
_entity.id
_entity.type
_entity.pdbx_description
1 polymer ?
#
loop_
_entity_poly.entity_id
_entity_poly.type
_entity_poly.pdbx_seq_one_letter_code
_entity_poly.pdbx_strand_id
1 'polypeptide(L)'
;SAFRLRPAQAPQPVAWPPSLAPLAWRPLSINLASADSLTMIHGVGPGLAAAIVHARRLHGPFKGRRDLLRVKGVGRKTAANIAAQVDFGPR
;
A
#
# COMPACT_ATOMS: atom_id res chain seq x y z
N SER A 1 -27.07 -5.39 -55.24
CA SER A 1 -25.89 -5.84 -54.49
C SER A 1 -25.79 -5.07 -53.18
N ALA A 2 -26.06 -5.71 -52.04
CA ALA A 2 -26.15 -5.04 -50.74
C ALA A 2 -24.77 -4.95 -50.06
N PHE A 3 -24.31 -3.74 -49.80
CA PHE A 3 -23.11 -3.44 -49.01
C PHE A 3 -23.43 -3.71 -47.54
N ARG A 4 -22.91 -4.81 -46.97
CA ARG A 4 -23.11 -5.16 -45.57
C ARG A 4 -22.23 -4.25 -44.70
N LEU A 5 -22.86 -3.38 -43.89
CA LEU A 5 -22.17 -2.59 -42.87
C LEU A 5 -21.51 -3.54 -41.86
N ARG A 6 -20.19 -3.40 -41.66
CA ARG A 6 -19.47 -4.06 -40.56
C ARG A 6 -19.92 -3.42 -39.24
N PRO A 7 -20.35 -4.20 -38.23
CA PRO A 7 -20.64 -3.63 -36.93
C PRO A 7 -19.35 -3.03 -36.35
N ALA A 8 -19.45 -1.85 -35.77
CA ALA A 8 -18.35 -1.22 -35.05
C ALA A 8 -17.96 -2.13 -33.86
N GLN A 9 -16.68 -2.53 -33.82
CA GLN A 9 -16.12 -3.24 -32.67
C GLN A 9 -16.18 -2.29 -31.46
N ALA A 10 -16.95 -2.67 -30.42
CA ALA A 10 -16.94 -1.93 -29.16
C ALA A 10 -15.50 -1.87 -28.61
N PRO A 11 -15.10 -0.77 -27.93
CA PRO A 11 -13.78 -0.69 -27.31
C PRO A 11 -13.65 -1.86 -26.32
N GLN A 12 -12.76 -2.79 -26.63
CA GLN A 12 -12.47 -3.88 -25.72
C GLN A 12 -11.86 -3.27 -24.46
N PRO A 13 -12.32 -3.63 -23.24
CA PRO A 13 -11.62 -3.22 -22.03
C PRO A 13 -10.16 -3.65 -22.20
N VAL A 14 -9.22 -2.74 -21.92
CA VAL A 14 -7.79 -3.06 -21.92
C VAL A 14 -7.61 -4.25 -20.99
N ALA A 15 -7.41 -5.43 -21.57
CA ALA A 15 -7.08 -6.62 -20.82
C ALA A 15 -5.69 -6.36 -20.24
N TRP A 16 -5.59 -6.19 -18.93
CA TRP A 16 -4.30 -6.06 -18.28
C TRP A 16 -3.47 -7.29 -18.63
N PRO A 17 -2.22 -7.13 -19.10
CA PRO A 17 -1.41 -8.28 -19.42
C PRO A 17 -1.28 -9.13 -18.15
N PRO A 18 -1.45 -10.46 -18.24
CA PRO A 18 -1.42 -11.35 -17.07
C PRO A 18 -0.10 -11.25 -16.28
N SER A 19 0.97 -10.74 -16.90
CA SER A 19 2.26 -10.44 -16.26
C SER A 19 2.20 -9.30 -15.22
N LEU A 20 1.19 -8.42 -15.25
CA LEU A 20 0.97 -7.38 -14.24
C LEU A 20 0.04 -7.83 -13.12
N ALA A 21 -0.65 -8.98 -13.26
CA ALA A 21 -1.56 -9.51 -12.25
C ALA A 21 -0.92 -9.64 -10.85
N PRO A 22 0.36 -10.06 -10.68
CA PRO A 22 0.98 -10.18 -9.35
C PRO A 22 1.24 -8.84 -8.65
N LEU A 23 1.20 -7.72 -9.39
CA LEU A 23 1.45 -6.38 -8.84
C LEU A 23 0.17 -5.69 -8.35
N ALA A 24 -1.01 -6.18 -8.76
CA ALA A 24 -2.27 -5.51 -8.50
C ALA A 24 -2.79 -5.62 -7.05
N TRP A 25 -2.11 -6.34 -6.16
CA TRP A 25 -2.59 -6.64 -4.80
C TRP A 25 -1.49 -6.78 -3.74
N ARG A 26 -0.30 -6.22 -3.98
CA ARG A 26 0.77 -6.27 -2.96
C ARG A 26 0.41 -5.34 -1.78
N PRO A 27 0.54 -5.80 -0.52
CA PRO A 27 0.31 -4.94 0.63
C PRO A 27 1.26 -3.73 0.63
N LEU A 28 0.80 -2.62 1.20
CA LEU A 28 1.59 -1.40 1.28
C LEU A 28 2.84 -1.64 2.14
N SER A 29 4.03 -1.42 1.59
CA SER A 29 5.28 -1.59 2.36
C SER A 29 5.48 -0.43 3.34
N ILE A 30 5.46 -0.69 4.64
CA ILE A 30 5.64 0.36 5.65
C ILE A 30 7.08 0.91 5.70
N ASN A 31 8.04 0.16 5.21
CA ASN A 31 9.45 0.57 5.18
C ASN A 31 9.79 1.44 3.96
N LEU A 32 8.97 1.38 2.90
CA LEU A 32 9.23 2.08 1.62
C LEU A 32 8.19 3.16 1.30
N ALA A 33 6.94 3.02 1.75
CA ALA A 33 5.86 3.95 1.45
C ALA A 33 6.18 5.40 1.85
N SER A 34 5.74 6.37 1.05
CA SER A 34 5.83 7.79 1.40
C SER A 34 4.90 8.12 2.57
N ALA A 35 5.05 9.31 3.18
CA ALA A 35 4.13 9.77 4.21
C ALA A 35 2.69 9.83 3.68
N ASP A 36 2.47 10.38 2.48
CA ASP A 36 1.15 10.41 1.83
C ASP A 36 0.58 9.01 1.64
N SER A 37 1.37 8.06 1.15
CA SER A 37 0.89 6.69 0.97
C SER A 37 0.51 6.01 2.29
N LEU A 38 1.24 6.30 3.38
CA LEU A 38 0.91 5.76 4.70
C LEU A 38 -0.43 6.29 5.24
N THR A 39 -0.92 7.43 4.76
CA THR A 39 -2.25 7.94 5.15
C THR A 39 -3.40 7.10 4.61
N MET A 40 -3.15 6.20 3.63
CA MET A 40 -4.14 5.24 3.16
C MET A 40 -4.43 4.12 4.17
N ILE A 41 -3.59 3.96 5.20
CA ILE A 41 -3.82 2.98 6.26
C ILE A 41 -4.92 3.49 7.18
N HIS A 42 -5.97 2.68 7.38
CA HIS A 42 -7.07 3.07 8.26
C HIS A 42 -6.54 3.38 9.67
N GLY A 43 -6.82 4.58 10.18
CA GLY A 43 -6.34 5.05 11.48
C GLY A 43 -4.96 5.71 11.47
N VAL A 44 -4.35 5.95 10.31
CA VAL A 44 -3.10 6.70 10.16
C VAL A 44 -3.38 8.05 9.47
N GLY A 45 -3.36 9.13 10.24
CA GLY A 45 -3.40 10.49 9.70
C GLY A 45 -2.01 11.04 9.37
N PRO A 46 -1.92 12.25 8.77
CA PRO A 46 -0.65 12.86 8.35
C PRO A 46 0.42 12.94 9.44
N GLY A 47 0.04 13.30 10.66
CA GLY A 47 0.98 13.38 11.79
C GLY A 47 1.57 12.02 12.18
N LEU A 48 0.75 10.97 12.15
CA LEU A 48 1.22 9.61 12.45
C LEU A 48 2.07 9.04 11.31
N ALA A 49 1.70 9.31 10.07
CA ALA A 49 2.49 8.95 8.89
C ALA A 49 3.89 9.58 8.95
N ALA A 50 3.98 10.87 9.27
CA ALA A 50 5.26 11.56 9.46
C ALA A 50 6.10 10.92 10.60
N ALA A 51 5.46 10.57 11.72
CA ALA A 51 6.13 9.91 12.84
C ALA A 51 6.67 8.52 12.45
N ILE A 52 5.95 7.75 11.64
CA ILE A 52 6.39 6.44 11.13
C ILE A 52 7.64 6.61 10.25
N VAL A 53 7.61 7.56 9.31
CA VAL A 53 8.77 7.84 8.43
C VAL A 53 9.97 8.29 9.25
N HIS A 54 9.77 9.16 10.24
CA HIS A 54 10.83 9.61 11.12
C HIS A 54 11.43 8.44 11.92
N ALA A 55 10.59 7.59 12.52
CA ALA A 55 11.05 6.45 13.31
C ALA A 55 11.86 5.44 12.51
N ARG A 56 11.48 5.13 11.25
CA ARG A 56 12.29 4.23 10.41
C ARG A 56 13.60 4.85 9.92
N ARG A 57 13.67 6.18 9.81
CA ARG A 57 14.93 6.89 9.51
C ARG A 57 15.87 6.89 10.71
N LEU A 58 15.34 7.12 11.91
CA LEU A 58 16.14 7.24 13.13
C LEU A 58 16.62 5.88 13.66
N HIS A 59 15.77 4.86 13.59
CA HIS A 59 16.00 3.57 14.26
C HIS A 59 16.13 2.39 13.28
N GLY A 60 16.23 2.66 11.97
CA GLY A 60 16.24 1.63 10.92
C GLY A 60 14.85 1.05 10.59
N PRO A 61 14.73 0.08 9.67
CA PRO A 61 13.44 -0.46 9.23
C PRO A 61 12.68 -1.17 10.36
N PHE A 62 11.35 -1.24 10.24
CA PHE A 62 10.52 -2.05 11.12
C PHE A 62 10.58 -3.51 10.70
N LYS A 63 10.89 -4.42 11.63
CA LYS A 63 10.88 -5.88 11.42
C LYS A 63 9.52 -6.52 11.71
N GLY A 64 8.65 -5.78 12.38
CA GLY A 64 7.29 -6.23 12.65
C GLY A 64 6.53 -5.30 13.59
N ARG A 65 5.34 -5.76 13.99
CA ARG A 65 4.39 -5.02 14.82
C ARG A 65 4.98 -4.42 16.09
N ARG A 66 5.88 -5.12 16.78
CA ARG A 66 6.47 -4.64 18.05
C ARG A 66 7.30 -3.37 17.84
N ASP A 67 7.99 -3.26 16.72
CA ASP A 67 8.84 -2.11 16.43
C ASP A 67 8.01 -0.84 16.17
N LEU A 68 6.73 -0.97 15.79
CA LEU A 68 5.83 0.17 15.64
C LEU A 68 5.58 0.89 16.97
N LEU A 69 5.79 0.24 18.11
CA LEU A 69 5.63 0.86 19.44
C LEU A 69 6.68 1.93 19.72
N ARG A 70 7.77 2.00 18.95
CA ARG A 70 8.75 3.10 19.05
C ARG A 70 8.28 4.40 18.38
N VAL A 71 7.15 4.37 17.67
CA VAL A 71 6.56 5.55 17.03
C VAL A 71 5.69 6.28 18.04
N LYS A 72 5.99 7.56 18.29
CA LYS A 72 5.19 8.41 19.19
C LYS A 72 3.73 8.43 18.72
N GLY A 73 2.79 8.14 19.62
CA GLY A 73 1.36 8.08 19.32
C GLY A 73 0.85 6.70 18.85
N VAL A 74 1.73 5.72 18.67
CA VAL A 74 1.34 4.34 18.34
C VAL A 74 1.31 3.47 19.59
N GLY A 75 0.10 3.20 20.10
CA GLY A 75 -0.14 2.20 21.14
C GLY A 75 -0.32 0.78 20.57
N ARG A 76 -0.47 -0.22 21.45
CA ARG A 76 -0.63 -1.65 21.07
C ARG A 76 -1.77 -1.88 20.06
N LYS A 77 -2.93 -1.22 20.27
CA LYS A 77 -4.09 -1.31 19.37
C LYS A 77 -3.77 -0.76 17.99
N THR A 78 -3.20 0.43 17.93
CA THR A 78 -2.80 1.09 16.67
C THR A 78 -1.73 0.29 15.94
N ALA A 79 -0.72 -0.22 16.65
CA ALA A 79 0.31 -1.08 16.07
C ALA A 79 -0.28 -2.35 15.43
N ALA A 80 -1.24 -3.00 16.11
CA ALA A 80 -1.92 -4.17 15.56
C ALA A 80 -2.74 -3.83 14.31
N ASN A 81 -3.47 -2.71 14.32
CA ASN A 81 -4.25 -2.25 13.18
C ASN A 81 -3.37 -1.92 11.96
N ILE A 82 -2.26 -1.19 12.17
CA ILE A 82 -1.30 -0.88 11.11
C ILE A 82 -0.70 -2.18 10.55
N ALA A 83 -0.20 -3.07 11.42
CA ALA A 83 0.48 -4.30 11.01
C ALA A 83 -0.41 -5.27 10.22
N ALA A 84 -1.73 -5.17 10.32
CA ALA A 84 -2.67 -5.97 9.53
C ALA A 84 -2.83 -5.47 8.08
N GLN A 85 -2.39 -4.25 7.78
CA GLN A 85 -2.62 -3.57 6.49
C GLN A 85 -1.33 -3.37 5.68
N VAL A 86 -0.17 -3.71 6.26
CA VAL A 86 1.14 -3.44 5.66
C VAL A 86 1.99 -4.68 5.53
N ASP A 87 2.96 -4.61 4.62
CA ASP A 87 4.09 -5.52 4.56
C ASP A 87 5.32 -4.89 5.22
N PHE A 88 6.07 -5.69 5.98
CA PHE A 88 7.36 -5.30 6.55
C PHE A 88 8.53 -5.65 5.62
N GLY A 89 8.29 -6.46 4.59
CA GLY A 89 9.32 -7.01 3.72
C GLY A 89 9.99 -8.25 4.32
N PRO A 90 11.04 -8.76 3.66
CA PRO A 90 11.81 -9.90 4.16
C PRO A 90 12.43 -9.58 5.53
N ARG A 91 12.46 -10.60 6.39
CA ARG A 91 12.98 -10.52 7.77
C ARG A 91 14.48 -10.67 7.84
#